data_AF-A0AAJ4XCS5-F1
#
_entry.id   AF-A0AAJ4XCS5-F1
#
_cell.length_a   1.000
_cell.length_b   1.000
_cell.length_c   1.000
_cell.angle_alpha   90.00
_cell.angle_beta   90.00
_cell.angle_gamma   90.00
#
_symmetry.space_group_name_H-M   'P 1'
#
loop_
_entity.id
_entity.type
_entity.pdbx_description
1 polymer ?
#
loop_
_entity_poly.entity_id
_entity_poly.type
_entity_poly.pdbx_seq_one_letter_code
_entity_poly.pdbx_strand_id
1 'polypeptide(L)'
;MKNLVKTFAIAGLLFASSFTAFAIDKDKDKLNSAVVENVIDAYINTSVKGDVEHLDNLLGKDFTLKYNTEYNQAPLSRTNYIKQIKSQKGFTFNCDSDYQIVEKAGKYSLAKVTLNFSNFKRVDYLTMVQDSEGWKITEVNSVFEEK
;
A
#
# COMPACT_ATOMS: atom_id res chain seq x y z
N MET A 1 0.42 71.89 33.61
CA MET A 1 1.54 71.37 32.79
C MET A 1 1.13 69.96 32.35
N LYS A 2 0.65 69.84 31.11
CA LYS A 2 1.37 69.30 29.94
C LYS A 2 1.44 67.76 29.93
N ASN A 3 0.53 67.19 29.14
CA ASN A 3 0.60 66.01 28.26
C ASN A 3 1.79 65.05 28.37
N LEU A 4 1.51 63.75 28.23
CA LEU A 4 2.20 62.74 27.39
C LEU A 4 1.48 61.38 27.61
N VAL A 5 0.43 61.02 26.87
CA VAL A 5 0.41 60.48 25.50
C VAL A 5 1.31 59.25 25.31
N LYS A 6 0.65 58.09 25.19
CA LYS A 6 0.95 56.88 24.38
C LYS A 6 2.28 56.17 24.62
N THR A 7 2.20 54.91 25.08
CA THR A 7 3.04 53.82 24.54
C THR A 7 2.26 52.51 24.57
N PHE A 8 1.70 52.16 23.42
CA PHE A 8 1.48 50.77 23.03
C PHE A 8 2.85 50.18 22.69
N ALA A 9 3.26 49.12 23.37
CA ALA A 9 4.34 48.25 22.90
C ALA A 9 4.10 46.85 23.48
N ILE A 10 3.23 46.09 22.80
CA ILE A 10 3.45 44.70 22.39
C ILE A 10 4.34 43.92 23.38
N ALA A 11 3.76 43.51 24.51
CA ALA A 11 4.37 42.51 25.38
C ALA A 11 4.05 41.12 24.80
N GLY A 12 4.92 40.68 23.91
CA GLY A 12 5.34 39.28 23.76
C GLY A 12 4.23 38.24 23.60
N LEU A 13 3.65 38.16 22.40
CA LEU A 13 3.27 36.87 21.82
C LEU A 13 4.56 36.03 21.71
N LEU A 14 4.93 35.34 22.79
CA LEU A 14 5.97 34.30 22.79
C LEU A 14 5.34 32.96 23.15
N PHE A 15 4.28 32.61 22.41
CA PHE A 15 4.15 31.22 21.99
C PHE A 15 4.86 31.12 20.65
N ALA A 16 6.20 30.99 20.69
CA ALA A 16 6.90 30.33 19.61
C ALA A 16 6.37 28.90 19.61
N SER A 17 5.29 28.67 18.87
CA SER A 17 4.97 27.35 18.36
C SER A 17 6.22 26.91 17.61
N SER A 18 7.02 26.08 18.25
CA SER A 18 7.97 25.22 17.57
C SER A 18 7.11 24.35 16.64
N PHE A 19 6.82 24.87 15.45
CA PHE A 19 6.57 24.00 14.32
C PHE A 19 7.88 23.23 14.17
N THR A 20 7.89 21.98 14.64
CA THR A 20 8.79 21.01 14.07
C THR A 20 8.46 21.00 12.58
N ALA A 21 9.25 21.74 11.81
CA ALA A 21 9.30 21.51 10.38
C ALA A 21 9.75 20.07 10.23
N PHE A 22 8.81 19.16 9.98
CA PHE A 22 9.18 17.87 9.43
C PHE A 22 9.84 18.22 8.11
N ALA A 23 11.15 18.00 8.02
CA ALA A 23 11.79 17.89 6.72
C ALA A 23 10.93 16.89 5.93
N ILE A 24 10.43 17.33 4.76
CA ILE A 24 9.88 16.41 3.77
C ILE A 24 11.07 15.61 3.30
N ASP A 25 11.26 14.49 3.97
CA ASP A 25 12.26 13.51 3.60
C ASP A 25 11.81 12.94 2.26
N LYS A 26 12.58 13.21 1.20
CA LYS A 26 12.27 12.74 -0.16
C LYS A 26 12.34 11.21 -0.27
N ASP A 27 12.79 10.52 0.78
CA ASP A 27 12.72 9.06 0.92
C ASP A 27 11.41 8.54 1.54
N LYS A 28 10.49 9.40 2.02
CA LYS A 28 9.15 8.97 2.47
C LYS A 28 8.23 8.50 1.34
N ASP A 29 8.54 8.86 0.10
CA ASP A 29 7.81 8.43 -1.10
C ASP A 29 8.26 7.05 -1.61
N LYS A 30 9.08 6.31 -0.85
CA LYS A 30 9.46 4.94 -1.19
C LYS A 30 8.73 3.97 -0.28
N LEU A 31 8.06 2.99 -0.90
CA LEU A 31 7.60 1.79 -0.21
C LEU A 31 8.74 1.20 0.63
N ASN A 32 8.56 1.16 1.96
CA ASN A 32 9.50 0.49 2.85
C ASN A 32 9.32 -1.04 2.73
N SER A 33 9.90 -1.60 1.68
CA SER A 33 9.87 -3.03 1.34
C SER A 33 10.75 -3.90 2.25
N ALA A 34 11.48 -3.33 3.22
CA ALA A 34 12.25 -4.13 4.18
C ALA A 34 11.35 -4.91 5.16
N VAL A 35 10.12 -4.43 5.35
CA VAL A 35 9.10 -5.01 6.23
C VAL A 35 8.02 -5.64 5.34
N VAL A 36 7.71 -6.91 5.55
CA VAL A 36 6.79 -7.66 4.67
C VAL A 36 5.35 -7.16 4.81
N GLU A 37 4.96 -6.72 5.99
CA GLU A 37 3.66 -6.13 6.30
C GLU A 37 3.39 -4.89 5.44
N ASN A 38 4.39 -4.02 5.24
CA ASN A 38 4.26 -2.86 4.36
C ASN A 38 4.01 -3.25 2.90
N VAL A 39 4.57 -4.37 2.44
CA VAL A 39 4.37 -4.90 1.09
C VAL A 39 2.94 -5.46 0.93
N ILE A 40 2.41 -6.11 1.97
CA ILE A 40 1.03 -6.58 2.01
C ILE A 40 0.06 -5.39 1.99
N ASP A 41 0.30 -4.37 2.82
CA ASP A 41 -0.52 -3.16 2.86
C ASP A 41 -0.50 -2.40 1.52
N ALA A 42 0.67 -2.29 0.90
CA ALA A 42 0.81 -1.72 -0.44
C ALA A 42 0.03 -2.52 -1.48
N TYR A 43 0.05 -3.85 -1.43
CA TYR A 43 -0.78 -4.68 -2.31
C TYR A 43 -2.28 -4.44 -2.12
N ILE A 44 -2.75 -4.34 -0.87
CA ILE A 44 -4.15 -4.03 -0.57
C ILE A 44 -4.50 -2.65 -1.14
N ASN A 45 -3.68 -1.62 -0.88
CA ASN A 45 -3.93 -0.27 -1.41
C ASN A 45 -3.94 -0.26 -2.95
N THR A 46 -3.02 -0.97 -3.59
CA THR A 46 -2.97 -1.10 -5.05
C THR A 46 -4.19 -1.84 -5.61
N SER A 47 -4.55 -2.98 -5.03
CA SER A 47 -5.59 -3.87 -5.57
C SER A 47 -7.02 -3.44 -5.20
N VAL A 48 -7.18 -2.65 -4.12
CA VAL A 48 -8.47 -2.16 -3.64
C VAL A 48 -8.69 -0.70 -4.01
N LYS A 49 -7.67 0.17 -3.82
CA LYS A 49 -7.81 1.64 -3.94
C LYS A 49 -7.27 2.20 -5.25
N GLY A 50 -6.73 1.35 -6.13
CA GLY A 50 -6.10 1.79 -7.37
C GLY A 50 -4.88 2.68 -7.13
N ASP A 51 -4.16 2.46 -6.01
CA ASP A 51 -2.90 3.15 -5.74
C ASP A 51 -1.79 2.56 -6.62
N VAL A 52 -1.22 3.40 -7.47
CA VAL A 52 -0.24 3.00 -8.49
C VAL A 52 1.16 3.54 -8.22
N GLU A 53 1.37 4.27 -7.12
CA GLU A 53 2.61 5.01 -6.87
C GLU A 53 3.83 4.08 -6.76
N HIS A 54 3.65 2.93 -6.11
CA HIS A 54 4.73 1.97 -5.86
C HIS A 54 4.56 0.65 -6.61
N LEU A 55 3.60 0.58 -7.53
CA LEU A 55 3.21 -0.66 -8.22
C LEU A 55 4.39 -1.35 -8.92
N ASP A 56 5.27 -0.59 -9.57
CA ASP A 56 6.44 -1.18 -10.23
C ASP A 56 7.46 -1.75 -9.22
N ASN A 57 7.60 -1.12 -8.06
CA ASN A 57 8.51 -1.55 -6.99
C ASN A 57 7.92 -2.66 -6.12
N LEU A 58 6.60 -2.85 -6.13
CA LEU A 58 5.88 -3.86 -5.36
C LEU A 58 6.07 -5.27 -5.93
N LEU A 59 6.20 -5.38 -7.25
CA LEU A 59 6.14 -6.65 -7.97
C LEU A 59 7.54 -7.14 -8.38
N GLY A 60 7.81 -8.42 -8.10
CA GLY A 60 8.99 -9.12 -8.58
C GLY A 60 9.03 -9.19 -10.11
N LYS A 61 10.22 -9.37 -10.68
CA LYS A 61 10.42 -9.39 -12.15
C LYS A 61 9.63 -10.52 -12.85
N ASP A 62 9.48 -11.63 -12.15
CA ASP A 62 8.79 -12.86 -12.55
C ASP A 62 7.33 -12.91 -12.05
N PHE A 63 6.77 -11.79 -11.61
CA PHE A 63 5.42 -11.74 -11.06
C PHE A 63 4.36 -12.38 -11.98
N THR A 64 3.50 -13.18 -11.37
CA THR A 64 2.29 -13.72 -12.00
C THR A 64 1.08 -13.66 -11.06
N LEU A 65 -0.11 -13.39 -11.62
CA LEU A 65 -1.38 -13.51 -10.92
C LEU A 65 -2.21 -14.62 -11.57
N LYS A 66 -2.67 -15.56 -10.76
CA LYS A 66 -3.50 -16.70 -11.17
C LYS A 66 -4.89 -16.57 -10.54
N TYR A 67 -5.91 -16.73 -11.36
CA TYR A 67 -7.29 -16.89 -10.89
C TYR A 67 -7.61 -18.38 -10.82
N ASN A 68 -7.76 -18.90 -9.61
CA ASN A 68 -8.08 -20.30 -9.35
C ASN A 68 -9.59 -20.43 -9.20
N THR A 69 -10.30 -20.33 -10.33
CA THR A 69 -11.75 -20.50 -10.43
C THR A 69 -12.07 -21.76 -11.23
N GLU A 70 -13.35 -22.09 -11.37
CA GLU A 70 -13.80 -23.14 -12.29
C GLU A 70 -13.48 -22.84 -13.77
N TYR A 71 -13.16 -21.59 -14.11
CA TYR A 71 -12.80 -21.19 -15.45
C TYR A 71 -11.29 -21.33 -15.68
N ASN A 72 -10.93 -22.03 -16.76
CA ASN A 72 -9.53 -22.11 -17.19
C ASN A 72 -9.08 -20.79 -17.80
N GLN A 73 -8.42 -19.95 -17.01
CA GLN A 73 -7.90 -18.65 -17.42
C GLN A 73 -6.37 -18.67 -17.43
N ALA A 74 -5.77 -18.07 -18.46
CA ALA A 74 -4.33 -17.90 -18.49
C ALA A 74 -3.88 -16.97 -17.35
N PRO A 75 -2.75 -17.26 -16.67
CA PRO A 75 -2.20 -16.36 -15.66
C PRO A 75 -1.91 -14.98 -16.23
N LEU A 76 -2.15 -13.95 -15.43
CA LEU A 76 -1.86 -12.57 -15.79
C LEU A 76 -0.38 -12.28 -15.51
N SER A 77 0.34 -11.83 -16.54
CA SER A 77 1.74 -11.42 -16.42
C SER A 77 1.87 -10.10 -15.66
N ARG A 78 3.07 -9.82 -15.12
CA ARG A 78 3.44 -8.51 -14.53
C ARG A 78 2.99 -7.32 -15.37
N THR A 79 3.33 -7.31 -16.66
CA THR A 79 2.98 -6.20 -17.57
C THR A 79 1.46 -6.01 -17.69
N ASN A 80 0.71 -7.11 -17.82
CA ASN A 80 -0.75 -7.04 -17.96
C ASN A 80 -1.43 -6.65 -16.65
N TYR A 81 -0.94 -7.15 -15.51
CA TYR A 81 -1.41 -6.74 -14.18
C TYR A 81 -1.17 -5.24 -13.93
N ILE A 82 0.04 -4.74 -14.24
CA ILE A 82 0.35 -3.31 -14.12
C ILE A 82 -0.58 -2.47 -14.98
N LYS A 83 -0.80 -2.89 -16.23
CA LYS A 83 -1.73 -2.20 -17.14
C LYS A 83 -3.15 -2.18 -16.59
N GLN A 84 -3.62 -3.30 -16.06
CA GLN A 84 -4.95 -3.41 -15.44
C GLN A 84 -5.08 -2.46 -14.24
N ILE A 85 -4.16 -2.48 -13.29
CA ILE A 85 -4.23 -1.61 -12.12
C ILE A 85 -4.11 -0.12 -12.51
N LYS A 86 -3.24 0.24 -13.45
CA LYS A 86 -3.14 1.62 -13.97
C LYS A 86 -4.46 2.10 -14.61
N SER A 87 -5.22 1.20 -15.23
CA SER A 87 -6.56 1.52 -15.75
C SER A 87 -7.61 1.76 -14.65
N GLN A 88 -7.34 1.28 -13.43
CA GLN A 88 -8.19 1.43 -12.25
C GLN A 88 -7.72 2.56 -11.32
N LYS A 89 -6.74 3.37 -11.75
CA LYS A 89 -6.17 4.43 -10.91
C LYS A 89 -7.25 5.37 -10.37
N GLY A 90 -7.28 5.55 -9.05
CA GLY A 90 -8.22 6.43 -8.36
C GLY A 90 -9.62 5.83 -8.13
N PHE A 91 -9.87 4.59 -8.56
CA PHE A 91 -11.08 3.86 -8.17
C PHE A 91 -10.82 3.04 -6.92
N THR A 92 -11.74 3.14 -5.95
CA THR A 92 -11.72 2.31 -4.74
C THR A 92 -12.88 1.32 -4.76
N PHE A 93 -12.57 0.04 -4.65
CA PHE A 93 -13.56 -1.00 -4.47
C PHE A 93 -14.20 -0.90 -3.08
N ASN A 94 -15.52 -1.12 -3.03
CA ASN A 94 -16.27 -1.15 -1.79
C ASN A 94 -16.20 -2.55 -1.16
N CYS A 95 -15.13 -2.83 -0.42
CA CYS A 95 -14.94 -4.05 0.35
C CYS A 95 -14.13 -3.77 1.62
N ASP A 96 -14.36 -4.57 2.65
CA ASP A 96 -13.45 -4.61 3.79
C ASP A 96 -12.24 -5.48 3.42
N SER A 97 -11.06 -5.15 3.95
CA SER A 97 -9.84 -5.93 3.72
C SER A 97 -9.19 -6.34 5.03
N ASP A 98 -8.77 -7.60 5.12
CA ASP A 98 -7.88 -8.11 6.17
C ASP A 98 -6.69 -8.85 5.56
N TYR A 99 -5.68 -9.13 6.38
CA TYR A 99 -4.63 -10.07 6.01
C TYR A 99 -4.12 -10.88 7.20
N GLN A 100 -3.50 -12.00 6.87
CA GLN A 100 -2.78 -12.86 7.78
C GLN A 100 -1.47 -13.28 7.12
N ILE A 101 -0.34 -13.16 7.84
CA ILE A 101 0.90 -13.82 7.42
C ILE A 101 0.78 -15.30 7.78
N VAL A 102 0.81 -16.16 6.77
CA VAL A 102 0.71 -17.63 6.90
C VAL A 102 2.07 -18.23 7.23
N GLU A 103 3.14 -17.74 6.58
CA GLU A 103 4.50 -18.21 6.77
C GLU A 103 5.49 -17.06 6.59
N LYS A 104 6.58 -17.07 7.36
CA LYS A 104 7.72 -16.14 7.18
C LYS A 104 8.99 -16.86 7.61
N ALA A 105 9.74 -17.35 6.61
CA ALA A 105 10.94 -18.13 6.82
C ALA A 105 12.07 -17.64 5.90
N GLY A 106 13.15 -17.14 6.51
CA GLY A 106 14.30 -16.60 5.78
C GLY A 106 13.88 -15.49 4.81
N LYS A 107 14.08 -15.73 3.52
CA LYS A 107 13.74 -14.80 2.42
C LYS A 107 12.39 -15.09 1.75
N TYR A 108 11.56 -15.93 2.36
CA TYR A 108 10.26 -16.32 1.84
C TYR A 108 9.14 -15.94 2.82
N SER A 109 8.02 -15.47 2.28
CA SER A 109 6.81 -15.21 3.04
C SER A 109 5.58 -15.56 2.20
N LEU A 110 4.57 -16.11 2.88
CA LEU A 110 3.25 -16.36 2.32
C LEU A 110 2.24 -15.60 3.17
N ALA A 111 1.42 -14.77 2.54
CA ALA A 111 0.32 -14.08 3.20
C ALA A 111 -1.02 -14.41 2.54
N LYS A 112 -2.07 -14.41 3.35
CA LYS A 112 -3.46 -14.50 2.92
C LYS A 112 -4.08 -13.11 3.09
N VAL A 113 -4.60 -12.53 2.02
CA VAL A 113 -5.38 -11.29 2.04
C VAL A 113 -6.83 -11.63 1.75
N THR A 114 -7.76 -11.21 2.60
CA THR A 114 -9.20 -11.39 2.37
C THR A 114 -9.83 -10.07 2.00
N LEU A 115 -10.48 -10.01 0.84
CA LEU A 115 -11.29 -8.89 0.39
C LEU A 115 -12.77 -9.28 0.47
N ASN A 116 -13.49 -8.63 1.37
CA ASN A 116 -14.83 -9.00 1.77
C ASN A 116 -15.85 -8.07 1.11
N PHE A 117 -16.40 -8.48 -0.04
CA PHE A 117 -17.44 -7.74 -0.76
C PHE A 117 -18.82 -8.05 -0.20
N SER A 118 -19.86 -7.31 -0.59
CA SER A 118 -21.22 -7.54 -0.09
C SER A 118 -21.73 -8.95 -0.35
N ASN A 119 -21.48 -9.50 -1.53
CA ASN A 119 -22.03 -10.77 -2.02
C ASN A 119 -21.00 -11.90 -2.19
N PHE A 120 -19.70 -11.61 -2.10
CA PHE A 120 -18.66 -12.64 -2.23
C PHE A 120 -17.41 -12.26 -1.43
N LYS A 121 -16.47 -13.19 -1.30
CA LYS A 121 -15.12 -12.96 -0.81
C LYS A 121 -14.13 -13.28 -1.92
N ARG A 122 -13.12 -12.43 -2.08
CA ARG A 122 -11.90 -12.78 -2.81
C ARG A 122 -10.80 -13.00 -1.79
N VAL A 123 -10.09 -14.12 -1.91
CA VAL A 123 -8.91 -14.40 -1.09
C VAL A 123 -7.70 -14.46 -2.01
N ASP A 124 -6.69 -13.65 -1.71
CA ASP A 124 -5.44 -13.62 -2.42
C ASP A 124 -4.33 -14.21 -1.56
N TYR A 125 -3.68 -15.27 -2.04
CA TYR A 125 -2.47 -15.81 -1.44
C TYR A 125 -1.25 -15.18 -2.10
N LEU A 126 -0.56 -14.33 -1.35
CA LEU A 126 0.61 -13.58 -1.80
C LEU A 126 1.88 -14.37 -1.47
N THR A 127 2.59 -14.83 -2.49
CA THR A 127 3.96 -15.31 -2.34
C THR A 127 4.92 -14.14 -2.48
N MET A 128 5.76 -13.94 -1.49
CA MET A 128 6.74 -12.86 -1.44
C MET A 128 8.14 -13.41 -1.23
N VAL A 129 9.09 -12.86 -1.97
CA VAL A 129 10.52 -13.20 -1.87
C VAL A 129 11.30 -11.92 -1.57
N GLN A 130 12.27 -12.02 -0.65
CA GLN A 130 13.15 -10.92 -0.31
C GLN A 130 14.43 -10.96 -1.15
N ASP A 131 14.71 -9.88 -1.87
CA ASP A 131 15.97 -9.66 -2.57
C ASP A 131 16.73 -8.46 -1.98
N SER A 132 17.76 -7.97 -2.69
CA SER A 132 18.55 -6.80 -2.26
C SER A 132 17.75 -5.49 -2.22
N GLU A 133 16.61 -5.42 -2.88
CA GLU A 133 15.68 -4.27 -2.90
C GLU A 133 14.53 -4.43 -1.89
N GLY A 134 14.53 -5.51 -1.10
CA GLY A 134 13.50 -5.82 -0.10
C GLY A 134 12.52 -6.90 -0.56
N TRP A 135 11.39 -6.99 0.12
CA TRP A 135 10.31 -7.92 -0.20
C TRP A 135 9.59 -7.49 -1.47
N LYS A 136 9.35 -8.46 -2.36
CA LYS A 136 8.60 -8.29 -3.61
C LYS A 136 7.57 -9.41 -3.73
N ILE A 137 6.41 -9.11 -4.31
CA ILE A 137 5.40 -10.12 -4.61
C ILE A 137 5.78 -10.81 -5.92
N THR A 138 5.95 -12.13 -5.90
CA THR A 138 6.32 -12.93 -7.08
C THR A 138 5.15 -13.75 -7.60
N GLU A 139 4.19 -14.10 -6.76
CA GLU A 139 2.98 -14.79 -7.21
C GLU A 139 1.77 -14.40 -6.37
N VAL A 140 0.63 -14.27 -7.03
CA VAL A 140 -0.68 -14.15 -6.38
C VAL A 140 -1.59 -15.24 -6.88
N ASN A 141 -2.18 -15.99 -5.96
CA ASN A 141 -3.23 -16.95 -6.25
C ASN A 141 -4.55 -16.43 -5.68
N SER A 142 -5.45 -15.99 -6.55
CA SER A 142 -6.77 -15.49 -6.18
C SER A 142 -7.81 -16.61 -6.27
N VAL A 143 -8.59 -16.77 -5.21
CA VAL A 143 -9.78 -17.62 -5.16
C VAL A 143 -10.99 -16.79 -4.76
N PHE A 144 -12.19 -17.26 -5.11
CA PHE A 144 -13.44 -16.56 -4.85
C PHE A 144 -14.43 -17.50 -4.14
N GLU A 145 -15.13 -16.99 -3.16
CA GLU A 145 -16.13 -17.71 -2.37
C GLU A 145 -17.43 -16.89 -2.33
N GLU A 146 -18.56 -17.51 -2.66
CA GLU A 146 -19.88 -16.90 -2.51
C GLU A 146 -20.28 -16.81 -1.02
N LYS A 147 -21.20 -15.89 -0.69
CA LYS A 147 -21.74 -15.70 0.66
C LYS A 147 -23.21 -16.08 0.77
#